data_AF-A0A626MUK8-F1
#
_entry.id   AF-A0A626MUK8-F1
#
_cell.length_a   1.000
_cell.length_b   1.000
_cell.length_c   1.000
_cell.angle_alpha   90.00
_cell.angle_beta   90.00
_cell.angle_gamma   90.00
#
_symmetry.space_group_name_H-M   'P 1'
#
loop_
_entity.id
_entity.type
_entity.pdbx_description
1 polymer ?
#
loop_
_entity_poly.entity_id
_entity_poly.type
_entity_poly.pdbx_seq_one_letter_code
_entity_poly.pdbx_strand_id
1 'polypeptide(L)'
;MNVYCDDGSTTIKLAWNDNGKICKSLSQNSFRHGWKVDGLGIRQTFNYELDGKKYTYDEVSNQSILTTHIEYQYTDVNLLAVHHALLNSGLAPQPVSLTVTLPISEFYTKECQKNELNIQRKIENLMRPIRLNKGDVFTIEHVDVMPESLPAVFSRLVMDKVGQFEKSLVVDIGGTTLD
;
A
#
# COMPACT_ATOMS: atom_id res chain seq x y z
N MET A 1 14.93 -0.79 -7.07
CA MET A 1 14.38 0.60 -7.05
C MET A 1 13.68 0.83 -5.72
N ASN A 2 13.85 1.99 -5.08
CA ASN A 2 13.17 2.29 -3.80
C ASN A 2 11.83 3.00 -4.06
N VAL A 3 10.74 2.44 -3.53
CA VAL A 3 9.39 3.01 -3.67
C VAL A 3 8.76 3.14 -2.29
N TYR A 4 8.26 4.34 -1.99
CA TYR A 4 7.52 4.64 -0.76
C TYR A 4 6.03 4.51 -1.05
N CYS A 5 5.32 3.79 -0.20
CA CYS A 5 3.96 3.36 -0.47
C CYS A 5 3.10 3.55 0.79
N ASP A 6 2.28 4.60 0.81
CA ASP A 6 1.15 4.67 1.74
C ASP A 6 0.03 3.80 1.14
N ASP A 7 -0.11 2.60 1.66
CA ASP A 7 -1.06 1.59 1.21
C ASP A 7 -2.33 1.56 2.04
N GLY A 8 -2.90 2.74 2.31
CA GLY A 8 -4.20 2.90 2.93
C GLY A 8 -5.33 2.17 2.19
N SER A 9 -6.35 1.76 2.94
CA SER A 9 -7.45 0.90 2.47
C SER A 9 -8.30 1.46 1.33
N THR A 10 -8.38 2.79 1.19
CA THR A 10 -9.13 3.45 0.11
C THR A 10 -8.29 3.66 -1.14
N THR A 11 -7.09 4.21 -0.98
CA THR A 11 -6.22 4.61 -2.08
C THR A 11 -4.78 4.36 -1.70
N ILE A 12 -4.05 3.69 -2.60
CA ILE A 12 -2.60 3.49 -2.51
C ILE A 12 -1.92 4.71 -3.12
N LYS A 13 -0.95 5.28 -2.41
CA LYS A 13 -0.14 6.41 -2.89
C LYS A 13 1.31 5.99 -2.93
N LEU A 14 1.90 6.13 -4.11
CA LEU A 14 3.30 5.83 -4.36
C LEU A 14 4.09 7.12 -4.51
N ALA A 15 5.31 7.11 -4.00
CA ALA A 15 6.33 8.10 -4.30
C ALA A 15 7.68 7.41 -4.54
N TRP A 16 8.44 7.90 -5.50
CA TRP A 16 9.80 7.44 -5.76
C TRP A 16 10.65 8.57 -6.32
N ASN A 17 11.97 8.42 -6.23
CA ASN A 17 12.92 9.34 -6.82
C ASN A 17 13.35 8.80 -8.20
N ASP A 18 13.13 9.58 -9.23
CA ASP A 18 13.64 9.34 -10.58
C ASP A 18 14.62 10.47 -10.95
N ASN A 19 15.92 10.18 -10.87
CA ASN A 19 17.00 11.11 -11.24
C ASN A 19 16.92 12.50 -10.57
N GLY A 20 16.60 12.53 -9.27
CA GLY A 20 16.46 13.76 -8.49
C GLY A 20 15.06 14.37 -8.52
N LYS A 21 14.14 13.83 -9.34
CA LYS A 21 12.75 14.25 -9.38
C LYS A 21 11.89 13.30 -8.55
N ILE A 22 11.07 13.87 -7.67
CA ILE A 22 10.06 13.09 -6.93
C ILE A 22 8.87 12.85 -7.85
N CYS A 23 8.65 11.58 -8.18
CA CYS A 23 7.49 11.10 -8.92
C CYS A 23 6.45 10.55 -7.94
N LYS A 24 5.17 10.66 -8.32
CA LYS A 24 4.03 10.26 -7.47
C LYS A 24 2.97 9.57 -8.31
N SER A 25 2.30 8.58 -7.75
CA SER A 25 1.14 7.91 -8.38
C SER A 25 0.07 7.60 -7.33
N LEU A 26 -1.19 7.55 -7.78
CA LEU A 26 -2.35 7.19 -6.97
C LEU A 26 -3.09 6.02 -7.63
N SER A 27 -3.48 5.03 -6.84
CA SER A 27 -4.30 3.91 -7.32
C SER A 27 -5.41 3.62 -6.33
N GLN A 28 -6.66 3.63 -6.81
CA GLN A 28 -7.81 3.29 -5.98
C GLN A 28 -7.82 1.80 -5.64
N ASN A 29 -8.36 1.44 -4.48
CA ASN A 29 -8.54 0.06 -4.09
C ASN A 29 -9.94 -0.42 -4.51
N SER A 30 -10.01 -1.31 -5.49
CA SER A 30 -11.29 -1.81 -6.03
C SER A 30 -11.09 -3.15 -6.72
N PHE A 31 -10.96 -4.20 -5.91
CA PHE A 31 -10.80 -5.57 -6.40
C PHE A 31 -12.05 -6.40 -6.13
N ARG A 32 -12.33 -7.35 -7.01
CA ARG A 32 -13.36 -8.37 -6.79
C ARG A 32 -12.80 -9.77 -7.02
N HIS A 33 -13.50 -10.77 -6.48
CA HIS A 33 -13.19 -12.17 -6.75
C HIS A 33 -13.51 -12.57 -8.19
N GLY A 34 -12.77 -13.57 -8.67
CA GLY A 34 -12.87 -14.09 -10.02
C GLY A 34 -12.09 -13.25 -11.03
N TRP A 35 -11.93 -13.79 -12.23
CA TRP A 35 -11.41 -13.07 -13.39
C TRP A 35 -12.54 -12.45 -14.21
N LYS A 36 -12.25 -11.34 -14.88
CA LYS A 36 -13.14 -10.82 -15.94
C LYS A 36 -12.58 -11.15 -17.31
N VAL A 37 -13.47 -11.32 -18.28
CA VAL A 37 -13.09 -11.49 -19.68
C VAL A 37 -12.43 -10.20 -20.15
N ASP A 38 -11.31 -10.31 -20.87
CA ASP A 38 -10.70 -9.17 -21.54
C ASP A 38 -11.76 -8.54 -22.46
N GLY A 39 -12.17 -7.30 -22.17
CA GLY A 39 -13.15 -6.61 -22.99
C GLY A 39 -12.62 -6.34 -24.40
N LEU A 40 -13.51 -6.19 -25.38
CA LEU A 40 -13.19 -5.78 -26.76
C LEU A 40 -12.70 -4.31 -26.88
N GLY A 41 -12.22 -3.71 -25.78
CA GLY A 41 -11.83 -2.30 -25.67
C GLY A 41 -10.34 -2.09 -25.45
N ILE A 42 -9.91 -0.82 -25.49
CA ILE A 42 -8.50 -0.40 -25.35
C ILE A 42 -7.97 -0.57 -23.91
N ARG A 43 -8.85 -0.62 -22.90
CA ARG A 43 -8.45 -0.72 -21.49
C ARG A 43 -7.97 -2.13 -21.15
N GLN A 44 -6.71 -2.23 -20.75
CA GLN A 44 -6.11 -3.45 -20.23
C GLN A 44 -6.91 -3.97 -19.02
N THR A 45 -7.15 -5.28 -19.02
CA THR A 45 -7.75 -5.99 -17.89
C THR A 45 -6.65 -6.54 -16.99
N PHE A 46 -6.76 -6.29 -15.69
CA PHE A 46 -5.80 -6.78 -14.70
C PHE A 46 -6.42 -7.93 -13.90
N ASN A 47 -6.14 -9.16 -14.37
CA ASN A 47 -6.57 -10.41 -13.76
C ASN A 47 -5.38 -11.02 -13.00
N TYR A 48 -5.49 -11.13 -11.67
CA TYR A 48 -4.44 -11.62 -10.80
C TYR A 48 -4.74 -13.03 -10.28
N GLU A 49 -3.69 -13.79 -10.01
CA GLU A 49 -3.73 -15.06 -9.29
C GLU A 49 -2.80 -15.02 -8.08
N LEU A 50 -3.33 -15.40 -6.92
CA LEU A 50 -2.63 -15.42 -5.64
C LEU A 50 -3.11 -16.65 -4.86
N ASP A 51 -2.19 -17.55 -4.50
CA ASP A 51 -2.49 -18.80 -3.78
C ASP A 51 -3.66 -19.60 -4.37
N GLY A 52 -3.69 -19.71 -5.71
CA GLY A 52 -4.74 -20.41 -6.46
C GLY A 52 -6.09 -19.68 -6.52
N LYS A 53 -6.23 -18.54 -5.84
CA LYS A 53 -7.42 -17.68 -5.91
C LYS A 53 -7.27 -16.66 -7.03
N LYS A 54 -8.40 -16.29 -7.63
CA LYS A 54 -8.47 -15.37 -8.76
C LYS A 54 -9.11 -14.05 -8.35
N TYR A 55 -8.52 -12.95 -8.79
CA TYR A 55 -8.95 -11.59 -8.49
C TYR A 55 -8.87 -10.72 -9.73
N THR A 56 -9.65 -9.64 -9.74
CA THR A 56 -9.65 -8.65 -10.82
C THR A 56 -9.77 -7.25 -10.28
N TYR A 57 -9.03 -6.31 -10.87
CA TYR A 57 -9.26 -4.89 -10.65
C TYR A 57 -10.48 -4.36 -11.42
N ASP A 58 -11.40 -3.68 -10.74
CA ASP A 58 -12.68 -3.26 -11.31
C ASP A 58 -13.31 -2.04 -10.60
N GLU A 59 -12.87 -0.83 -10.96
CA GLU A 59 -13.27 0.47 -10.36
C GLU A 59 -14.78 0.71 -10.24
N VAL A 60 -15.59 0.10 -11.10
CA VAL A 60 -17.04 0.32 -11.17
C VAL A 60 -17.85 -0.84 -10.59
N SER A 61 -17.19 -1.84 -10.02
CA SER A 61 -17.87 -3.04 -9.52
C SER A 61 -18.56 -2.80 -8.19
N ASN A 62 -19.85 -3.14 -8.13
CA ASN A 62 -20.60 -3.27 -6.89
C ASN A 62 -20.25 -4.52 -6.08
N GLN A 63 -19.40 -5.40 -6.62
CA GLN A 63 -18.88 -6.61 -5.95
C GLN A 63 -17.45 -6.38 -5.42
N SER A 64 -17.03 -5.13 -5.29
CA SER A 64 -15.73 -4.79 -4.71
C SER A 64 -15.62 -5.35 -3.30
N ILE A 65 -14.50 -6.02 -3.02
CA ILE A 65 -14.17 -6.52 -1.69
C ILE A 65 -14.03 -5.31 -0.77
N LEU A 66 -14.70 -5.35 0.38
CA LEU A 66 -14.62 -4.29 1.37
C LEU A 66 -13.19 -4.23 1.92
N THR A 67 -12.62 -3.03 1.98
CA THR A 67 -11.22 -2.82 2.43
C THR A 67 -11.14 -1.89 3.62
N THR A 68 -12.22 -1.22 3.98
CA THR A 68 -12.29 -0.17 5.01
C THR A 68 -12.37 -0.75 6.42
N HIS A 69 -11.41 -1.60 6.76
CA HIS A 69 -11.27 -2.25 8.06
C HIS A 69 -9.79 -2.55 8.31
N ILE A 70 -9.40 -2.65 9.59
CA ILE A 70 -7.98 -2.70 9.99
C ILE A 70 -7.24 -3.94 9.44
N GLU A 71 -7.92 -5.10 9.40
CA GLU A 71 -7.34 -6.35 8.91
C GLU A 71 -6.90 -6.28 7.44
N TYR A 72 -7.43 -5.33 6.65
CA TYR A 72 -7.06 -5.13 5.24
C TYR A 72 -5.55 -5.16 5.02
N GLN A 73 -4.79 -4.56 5.95
CA GLN A 73 -3.34 -4.43 5.90
C GLN A 73 -2.59 -5.77 5.77
N TYR A 74 -3.25 -6.88 6.14
CA TYR A 74 -2.69 -8.23 6.14
C TYR A 74 -3.39 -9.16 5.13
N THR A 75 -4.28 -8.62 4.27
CA THR A 75 -5.07 -9.42 3.33
C THR A 75 -4.42 -9.57 1.96
N ASP A 76 -4.92 -10.56 1.22
CA ASP A 76 -4.70 -10.74 -0.23
C ASP A 76 -4.93 -9.43 -1.01
N VAL A 77 -5.96 -8.65 -0.63
CA VAL A 77 -6.34 -7.43 -1.35
C VAL A 77 -5.32 -6.31 -1.18
N ASN A 78 -4.61 -6.26 -0.04
CA ASN A 78 -3.52 -5.30 0.14
C ASN A 78 -2.34 -5.60 -0.80
N LEU A 79 -1.91 -6.85 -0.89
CA LEU A 79 -0.88 -7.27 -1.85
C LEU A 79 -1.29 -6.95 -3.29
N LEU A 80 -2.52 -7.30 -3.67
CA LEU A 80 -3.09 -6.99 -4.98
C LEU A 80 -3.06 -5.49 -5.29
N ALA A 81 -3.47 -4.66 -4.33
CA ALA A 81 -3.52 -3.21 -4.48
C ALA A 81 -2.13 -2.58 -4.63
N VAL A 82 -1.15 -3.04 -3.86
CA VAL A 82 0.25 -2.57 -3.97
C VAL A 82 0.83 -2.91 -5.34
N HIS A 83 0.70 -4.17 -5.79
CA HIS A 83 1.18 -4.55 -7.12
C HIS A 83 0.47 -3.80 -8.25
N HIS A 84 -0.84 -3.59 -8.13
CA HIS A 84 -1.59 -2.84 -9.13
C HIS A 84 -1.18 -1.36 -9.15
N ALA A 85 -0.93 -0.75 -7.99
CA ALA A 85 -0.42 0.62 -7.91
C ALA A 85 0.95 0.75 -8.57
N LEU A 86 1.85 -0.23 -8.36
CA LEU A 86 3.15 -0.26 -9.02
C LEU A 86 3.00 -0.38 -10.54
N LEU A 87 2.11 -1.23 -11.05
CA LEU A 87 1.82 -1.35 -12.47
C LEU A 87 1.21 -0.07 -13.06
N ASN A 88 0.33 0.60 -12.32
CA ASN A 88 -0.27 1.87 -12.73
C ASN A 88 0.66 3.09 -12.56
N SER A 89 1.84 2.92 -11.94
CA SER A 89 2.79 4.02 -11.73
C SER A 89 3.48 4.48 -13.01
N GLY A 90 3.44 3.68 -14.07
CA GLY A 90 4.19 3.90 -15.32
C GLY A 90 5.62 3.37 -15.29
N LEU A 91 6.09 2.84 -14.15
CA LEU A 91 7.34 2.10 -14.07
C LEU A 91 7.20 0.74 -14.78
N ALA A 92 8.26 0.32 -15.47
CA ALA A 92 8.35 -1.06 -15.96
C ALA A 92 8.55 -2.02 -14.76
N PRO A 93 7.90 -3.21 -14.79
CA PRO A 93 8.13 -4.26 -13.81
C PRO A 93 9.61 -4.56 -13.61
N GLN A 94 10.07 -4.46 -12.37
CA GLN A 94 11.48 -4.63 -11.98
C GLN A 94 11.58 -4.96 -10.48
N PRO A 95 12.77 -5.32 -9.98
CA PRO A 95 12.99 -5.46 -8.55
C PRO A 95 12.84 -4.14 -7.79
N VAL A 96 12.06 -4.18 -6.70
CA VAL A 96 11.77 -3.03 -5.85
C VAL A 96 11.98 -3.33 -4.37
N SER A 97 12.45 -2.33 -3.64
CA SER A 97 12.41 -2.27 -2.19
C SER A 97 11.31 -1.30 -1.80
N LEU A 98 10.35 -1.76 -1.01
CA LEU A 98 9.20 -0.98 -0.58
C LEU A 98 9.40 -0.46 0.84
N THR A 99 8.98 0.77 1.08
CA THR A 99 8.68 1.27 2.43
C THR A 99 7.18 1.49 2.50
N VAL A 100 6.48 0.67 3.28
CA VAL A 100 5.02 0.69 3.42
C VAL A 100 4.57 1.25 4.77
N THR A 101 3.27 1.40 4.97
CA THR A 101 2.72 1.92 6.23
C THR A 101 1.85 0.91 6.98
N LEU A 102 1.74 1.11 8.29
CA LEU A 102 0.70 0.53 9.13
C LEU A 102 0.03 1.64 9.93
N PRO A 103 -1.30 1.55 10.17
CA PRO A 103 -1.99 2.43 11.10
C PRO A 103 -1.28 2.49 12.45
N ILE A 104 -1.34 3.63 13.14
CA ILE A 104 -0.62 3.84 14.41
C ILE A 104 -0.94 2.73 15.42
N SER A 105 -2.22 2.36 15.53
CA SER A 105 -2.72 1.32 16.44
C SER A 105 -2.26 -0.10 16.07
N GLU A 106 -1.84 -0.33 14.83
CA GLU A 106 -1.29 -1.61 14.37
C GLU A 106 0.23 -1.65 14.49
N PHE A 107 0.90 -0.51 14.27
CA PHE A 107 2.35 -0.40 14.37
C PHE A 107 2.82 -0.38 15.83
N TYR A 108 2.04 0.23 16.74
CA TYR A 108 2.34 0.30 18.17
C TYR A 108 1.37 -0.52 19.01
N THR A 109 1.87 -1.13 20.09
CA THR A 109 1.03 -1.75 21.13
C THR A 109 0.36 -0.67 21.99
N LYS A 110 -0.56 -1.08 22.87
CA LYS A 110 -1.24 -0.18 23.83
C LYS A 110 -0.27 0.50 24.79
N GLU A 111 0.91 -0.09 24.98
CA GLU A 111 2.02 0.42 25.80
C GLU A 111 3.00 1.29 25.00
N CYS A 112 2.61 1.70 23.78
CA CYS A 112 3.41 2.53 22.86
C CYS A 112 4.76 1.90 22.48
N GLN A 113 4.85 0.57 22.47
CA GLN A 113 6.01 -0.18 21.97
C GLN A 113 5.77 -0.65 20.54
N LYS A 114 6.83 -0.89 19.75
CA LYS A 114 6.67 -1.45 18.40
C LYS A 114 6.01 -2.82 18.48
N ASN A 115 4.98 -3.03 17.66
CA ASN A 115 4.34 -4.32 17.50
C ASN A 115 5.04 -5.13 16.41
N GLU A 116 6.17 -5.75 16.78
CA GLU A 116 7.00 -6.53 15.85
C GLU A 116 6.24 -7.67 15.18
N LEU A 117 5.22 -8.26 15.84
CA LEU A 117 4.38 -9.29 15.26
C LEU A 117 3.56 -8.77 14.07
N ASN A 118 2.92 -7.61 14.24
CA ASN A 118 2.12 -7.00 13.17
C ASN A 118 3.01 -6.50 12.01
N ILE A 119 4.14 -5.90 12.34
CA ILE A 119 5.14 -5.47 11.34
C ILE A 119 5.60 -6.67 10.50
N GLN A 120 5.94 -7.79 11.16
CA GLN A 120 6.36 -9.00 10.47
C GLN A 120 5.23 -9.58 9.61
N ARG A 121 3.98 -9.64 10.11
CA ARG A 121 2.81 -10.08 9.33
C ARG A 121 2.59 -9.23 8.08
N LYS A 122 2.81 -7.92 8.16
CA LYS A 122 2.72 -6.99 7.03
C LYS A 122 3.78 -7.29 5.97
N ILE A 123 5.03 -7.46 6.40
CA ILE A 123 6.16 -7.82 5.53
C ILE A 123 5.87 -9.15 4.83
N GLU A 124 5.50 -10.18 5.58
CA GLU A 124 5.20 -11.51 5.04
C GLU A 124 4.07 -11.46 4.01
N ASN A 125 3.01 -10.68 4.24
CA ASN A 125 1.92 -10.53 3.28
C ASN A 125 2.41 -9.96 1.94
N LEU A 126 3.25 -8.92 1.98
CA LEU A 126 3.73 -8.23 0.77
C LEU A 126 4.83 -8.99 0.03
N MET A 127 5.53 -9.91 0.71
CA MET A 127 6.57 -10.75 0.11
C MET A 127 6.00 -12.01 -0.58
N ARG A 128 4.68 -12.23 -0.53
CA ARG A 128 4.03 -13.40 -1.15
C ARG A 128 4.10 -13.35 -2.68
N PRO A 129 4.22 -14.51 -3.34
CA PRO A 129 4.22 -14.57 -4.80
C PRO A 129 2.83 -14.27 -5.37
N ILE A 130 2.77 -13.48 -6.44
CA ILE A 130 1.55 -13.13 -7.17
C ILE A 130 1.81 -13.24 -8.68
N ARG A 131 0.75 -13.49 -9.47
CA ARG A 131 0.83 -13.53 -10.94
C ARG A 131 -0.20 -12.60 -11.56
N LEU A 132 0.17 -12.00 -12.68
CA LEU A 132 -0.74 -11.26 -13.56
C LEU A 132 -0.96 -12.09 -14.83
N ASN A 133 -2.22 -12.29 -15.22
CA ASN A 133 -2.54 -12.96 -16.47
C ASN A 133 -2.07 -12.12 -17.67
N LYS A 134 -1.27 -12.73 -18.56
CA LYS A 134 -0.72 -12.08 -19.76
C LYS A 134 0.09 -10.81 -19.47
N GLY A 135 0.80 -10.75 -18.36
CA GLY A 135 1.69 -9.65 -18.03
C GLY A 135 2.65 -9.98 -16.91
N ASP A 136 3.61 -9.10 -16.72
CA ASP A 136 4.61 -9.22 -15.66
C ASP A 136 4.18 -8.43 -14.42
N VAL A 137 4.67 -8.86 -13.26
CA VAL A 137 4.53 -8.15 -11.98
C VAL A 137 5.89 -7.68 -11.49
N PHE A 138 5.91 -6.68 -10.62
CA PHE A 138 7.12 -6.29 -9.91
C PHE A 138 7.61 -7.42 -8.99
N THR A 139 8.93 -7.45 -8.74
CA THR A 139 9.52 -8.34 -7.73
C THR A 139 9.81 -7.53 -6.49
N ILE A 140 9.13 -7.79 -5.39
CA ILE A 140 9.39 -7.13 -4.11
C ILE A 140 10.53 -7.88 -3.42
N GLU A 141 11.68 -7.25 -3.28
CA GLU A 141 12.89 -7.85 -2.68
C GLU A 141 13.03 -7.51 -1.19
N HIS A 142 12.56 -6.33 -0.79
CA HIS A 142 12.63 -5.84 0.58
C HIS A 142 11.38 -5.05 0.93
N VAL A 143 10.95 -5.16 2.19
CA VAL A 143 9.83 -4.39 2.73
C VAL A 143 10.25 -3.82 4.08
N ASP A 144 10.27 -2.49 4.16
CA ASP A 144 10.32 -1.73 5.41
C ASP A 144 8.93 -1.26 5.77
N VAL A 145 8.62 -1.14 7.06
CA VAL A 145 7.32 -0.67 7.55
C VAL A 145 7.51 0.56 8.44
N MET A 146 6.73 1.60 8.19
CA MET A 146 6.65 2.81 9.01
C MET A 146 5.25 2.96 9.61
N PRO A 147 5.11 3.61 10.78
CA PRO A 147 3.80 4.01 11.27
C PRO A 147 3.22 5.11 10.37
N GLU A 148 1.90 5.13 10.21
CA GLU A 148 1.18 6.27 9.65
C GLU A 148 1.37 7.52 10.52
N SER A 149 1.01 8.70 9.98
CA SER A 149 1.15 10.03 10.59
C SER A 149 2.57 10.52 10.89
N LEU A 150 3.40 9.78 11.63
CA LEU A 150 4.71 10.25 12.12
C LEU A 150 5.67 10.69 11.00
N PRO A 151 5.83 9.94 9.89
CA PRO A 151 6.69 10.36 8.79
C PRO A 151 6.24 11.68 8.14
N ALA A 152 4.94 11.99 8.16
CA ALA A 152 4.40 13.20 7.53
C ALA A 152 4.80 14.48 8.29
N VAL A 153 4.95 14.40 9.61
CA VAL A 153 5.24 15.57 10.45
C VAL A 153 6.71 15.67 10.87
N PHE A 154 7.50 14.60 10.74
CA PHE A 154 8.86 14.54 11.25
C PHE A 154 9.74 15.72 10.79
N SER A 155 9.72 16.03 9.50
CA SER A 155 10.49 17.15 8.95
C SER A 155 10.09 18.49 9.59
N ARG A 156 8.79 18.69 9.82
CA ARG A 156 8.27 19.91 10.45
C ARG A 156 8.66 20.00 11.92
N LEU A 157 8.55 18.91 12.67
CA LEU A 157 8.96 18.86 14.07
C LEU A 157 10.45 19.22 14.25
N VAL A 158 11.30 18.74 13.33
CA VAL A 158 12.74 19.08 13.30
C VAL A 158 12.96 20.55 12.96
N MET A 159 12.25 21.09 11.97
CA MET A 159 12.35 22.51 11.60
C MET A 159 11.91 23.45 12.73
N ASP A 160 10.86 23.06 13.46
CA ASP A 160 10.31 23.84 14.56
C ASP A 160 11.10 23.67 15.86
N LYS A 161 12.12 22.80 15.86
CA LYS A 161 12.98 22.51 17.03
C LYS A 161 12.16 22.13 18.26
N VAL A 162 11.11 21.34 18.05
CA VAL A 162 10.21 20.90 19.13
C VAL A 162 11.03 20.21 20.22
N GLY A 163 10.98 20.78 21.42
CA GLY A 163 11.76 20.34 22.56
C GLY A 163 11.19 19.10 23.24
N GLN A 164 12.02 18.43 24.05
CA GLN A 164 11.63 17.21 24.78
C GLN A 164 10.44 17.38 25.76
N PHE A 165 10.09 18.62 26.11
CA PHE A 165 8.97 18.94 27.01
C PHE A 165 7.74 19.47 26.27
N GLU A 166 7.81 19.56 24.95
CA GLU A 166 6.71 20.00 24.10
C GLU A 166 5.95 18.79 23.55
N LYS A 167 4.65 18.98 23.30
CA LYS A 167 3.78 17.95 22.73
C LYS A 167 3.22 18.46 21.42
N SER A 168 3.26 17.62 20.40
CA SER A 168 2.62 17.88 19.11
C SER A 168 1.40 16.98 18.97
N LEU A 169 0.31 17.56 18.49
CA LEU A 169 -0.88 16.81 18.09
C LEU A 169 -0.87 16.68 16.57
N VAL A 170 -0.92 15.45 16.08
CA VAL A 170 -1.14 15.13 14.67
C VAL A 170 -2.57 14.61 14.57
N VAL A 171 -3.31 15.07 13.57
CA VAL A 171 -4.67 14.61 13.29
C VAL A 171 -4.67 14.15 11.84
N ASP A 172 -4.88 12.86 11.62
CA ASP A 172 -4.91 12.25 10.29
C ASP A 172 -6.35 11.87 9.93
N ILE A 173 -6.85 12.44 8.83
CA ILE A 173 -8.22 12.23 8.35
C ILE A 173 -8.14 11.40 7.07
N GLY A 174 -8.31 10.09 7.23
CA GLY A 174 -8.33 9.14 6.14
C GLY A 174 -9.69 9.05 5.43
N GLY A 175 -9.78 8.14 4.46
CA GLY A 175 -11.05 7.85 3.78
C GLY A 175 -12.11 7.26 4.73
N THR A 176 -11.67 6.48 5.73
CA THR A 176 -12.56 5.82 6.70
C THR A 176 -12.02 5.79 8.14
N THR A 177 -10.92 6.48 8.41
CA THR A 177 -10.28 6.54 9.73
C THR A 177 -10.07 7.99 10.14
N LEU A 178 -10.00 8.20 11.45
CA LEU A 178 -9.55 9.42 12.09
C LEU A 178 -8.59 8.99 13.18
N ASP A 179 -7.30 9.28 12.97
CA ASP A 179 -6.21 8.90 13.87
C ASP A 179 -5.55 10.14 14.49
#